data_AF-A0A097EM27-F1
#
_entry.id   AF-A0A097EM27-F1
#
_cell.length_a   1.000
_cell.length_b   1.000
_cell.length_c   1.000
_cell.angle_alpha   90.00
_cell.angle_beta   90.00
_cell.angle_gamma   90.00
#
_symmetry.space_group_name_H-M   'P 1'
#
loop_
_entity.id
_entity.type
_entity.pdbx_description
1 polymer ?
#
loop_
_entity_poly.entity_id
_entity_poly.type
_entity_poly.pdbx_seq_one_letter_code
_entity_poly.pdbx_strand_id
1 'polypeptide(L)'
;MFGKLKEKAMGAAKEKVTVKVQEIAGPGIQQHIDTFKNLKVSDVSDDSKYNTVLVTPVWASIKAQIGPVEGLAKKAGIDLQDRLTKGLFNVRDELIVVEGESVKLHQDFNAKLVPTIMNAFKN
;
A
#
# COMPACT_ATOMS: atom_id res chain seq x y z
N MET A 1 24.49 24.66 1.93
CA MET A 1 24.67 23.25 1.50
C MET A 1 24.14 22.22 2.50
N PHE A 2 23.98 22.55 3.79
CA PHE A 2 23.37 21.65 4.80
C PHE A 2 21.95 21.17 4.45
N GLY A 3 21.11 22.01 3.82
CA GLY A 3 19.78 21.61 3.36
C GLY A 3 19.81 20.45 2.37
N LYS A 4 20.62 20.56 1.31
CA LYS A 4 20.79 19.51 0.29
C LYS A 4 21.34 18.20 0.85
N LEU A 5 22.20 18.26 1.88
CA LEU A 5 22.75 17.07 2.53
C LEU A 5 21.67 16.35 3.38
N LYS A 6 20.87 17.12 4.12
CA LYS A 6 19.75 16.60 4.93
C LYS A 6 18.64 16.00 4.06
N GLU A 7 18.32 16.63 2.93
CA GLU A 7 17.36 16.10 1.96
C GLU A 7 17.83 14.77 1.37
N LYS A 8 19.10 14.66 0.97
CA LYS A 8 19.68 13.39 0.49
C LYS A 8 19.64 12.30 1.55
N ALA A 9 19.97 12.62 2.80
CA ALA A 9 19.94 11.66 3.90
C ALA A 9 18.50 11.18 4.21
N MET A 10 17.51 12.09 4.18
CA MET A 10 16.11 11.72 4.35
C MET A 10 15.60 10.91 3.16
N GLY A 11 15.98 11.26 1.92
CA GLY A 11 15.63 10.48 0.72
C GLY A 11 16.13 9.03 0.80
N ALA A 12 17.40 8.83 1.17
CA ALA A 12 17.97 7.50 1.33
C ALA A 12 17.31 6.70 2.47
N ALA A 13 16.93 7.37 3.57
CA ALA A 13 16.20 6.72 4.67
C ALA A 13 14.80 6.27 4.24
N LYS A 14 14.06 7.12 3.49
CA LYS A 14 12.74 6.76 2.94
C LYS A 14 12.85 5.60 1.96
N GLU A 15 13.81 5.63 1.05
CA GLU A 15 14.06 4.55 0.09
C GLU A 15 14.34 3.22 0.80
N LYS A 16 15.18 3.24 1.85
CA LYS A 16 15.47 2.05 2.66
C LYS A 16 14.23 1.50 3.38
N VAL A 17 13.33 2.37 3.83
CA VAL A 17 12.04 1.96 4.41
C VAL A 17 11.19 1.29 3.34
N THR A 18 11.03 1.91 2.17
CA THR A 18 10.23 1.37 1.07
C THR A 18 10.71 -0.01 0.64
N VAL A 19 12.03 -0.19 0.44
CA VAL A 19 12.60 -1.50 0.07
C VAL A 19 12.30 -2.55 1.13
N LYS A 20 12.54 -2.23 2.41
CA LYS A 20 12.27 -3.19 3.50
C LYS A 20 10.80 -3.52 3.67
N VAL A 21 9.92 -2.53 3.53
CA VAL A 21 8.47 -2.77 3.56
C VAL A 21 8.07 -3.65 2.39
N GLN A 22 8.58 -3.40 1.19
CA GLN A 22 8.30 -4.23 0.02
C GLN A 22 8.76 -5.68 0.21
N GLU A 23 9.97 -5.90 0.73
CA GLU A 23 10.53 -7.23 0.99
C GLU A 23 9.69 -8.04 1.99
N ILE A 24 9.17 -7.36 3.03
CA ILE A 24 8.46 -8.00 4.14
C ILE A 24 6.96 -8.12 3.85
N ALA A 25 6.33 -7.03 3.45
CA ALA A 25 4.88 -6.96 3.24
C ALA A 25 4.45 -7.42 1.85
N GLY A 26 5.32 -7.37 0.85
CA GLY A 26 5.01 -7.73 -0.53
C GLY A 26 4.35 -9.12 -0.65
N PRO A 27 4.95 -10.19 -0.08
CA PRO A 27 4.35 -11.52 -0.09
C PRO A 27 2.99 -11.56 0.64
N GLY A 28 2.87 -10.90 1.79
CA GLY A 28 1.61 -10.83 2.56
C GLY A 28 0.50 -10.10 1.80
N ILE A 29 0.82 -9.01 1.12
CA ILE A 29 -0.11 -8.29 0.23
C ILE A 29 -0.58 -9.21 -0.90
N GLN A 30 0.34 -9.95 -1.51
CA GLN A 30 0.05 -10.85 -2.62
C GLN A 30 -0.91 -11.98 -2.20
N GLN A 31 -0.84 -12.45 -0.95
CA GLN A 31 -1.78 -13.44 -0.40
C GLN A 31 -3.22 -12.92 -0.31
N HIS A 32 -3.43 -11.60 -0.32
CA HIS A 32 -4.77 -11.01 -0.29
C HIS A 32 -5.38 -10.77 -1.67
N ILE A 33 -4.74 -11.19 -2.77
CA ILE A 33 -5.28 -11.03 -4.14
C ILE A 33 -6.72 -11.51 -4.27
N ASP A 34 -7.05 -12.64 -3.66
CA ASP A 34 -8.40 -13.20 -3.78
C ASP A 34 -9.44 -12.31 -3.09
N THR A 35 -9.05 -11.48 -2.12
CA THR A 35 -9.94 -10.46 -1.54
C THR A 35 -10.31 -9.42 -2.59
N PHE A 36 -9.35 -8.98 -3.41
CA PHE A 36 -9.60 -8.00 -4.49
C PHE A 36 -10.52 -8.57 -5.58
N LYS A 37 -10.37 -9.85 -5.93
CA LYS A 37 -11.23 -10.52 -6.94
C LYS A 37 -12.69 -10.63 -6.50
N ASN A 38 -12.94 -10.65 -5.20
CA ASN A 38 -14.28 -10.85 -4.63
C ASN A 38 -14.96 -9.54 -4.22
N LEU A 39 -14.36 -8.38 -4.52
CA LEU A 39 -14.95 -7.07 -4.23
C LEU A 39 -16.22 -6.86 -5.05
N LYS A 40 -17.23 -6.26 -4.41
CA LYS A 40 -18.44 -5.78 -5.08
C LYS A 40 -18.31 -4.29 -5.37
N VAL A 41 -19.12 -3.79 -6.31
CA VAL A 41 -19.15 -2.35 -6.64
C VAL A 41 -19.40 -1.50 -5.40
N SER A 42 -20.30 -1.94 -4.52
CA SER A 42 -20.59 -1.28 -3.25
C SER A 42 -19.39 -1.16 -2.31
N ASP A 43 -18.42 -2.06 -2.42
CA ASP A 43 -17.24 -2.09 -1.55
C ASP A 43 -16.17 -1.14 -2.07
N VAL A 44 -16.16 -0.85 -3.37
CA VAL A 44 -15.18 0.00 -4.06
C VAL A 44 -15.65 1.45 -4.11
N SER A 45 -16.94 1.69 -4.37
CA SER A 45 -17.51 3.03 -4.56
C SER A 45 -17.65 3.85 -3.27
N ASP A 46 -17.44 3.26 -2.10
CA ASP A 46 -17.56 3.91 -0.79
C ASP A 46 -16.26 3.73 -0.01
N ASP A 47 -15.59 4.84 0.30
CA ASP A 47 -14.31 4.85 1.02
C ASP A 47 -14.38 4.15 2.37
N SER A 48 -15.49 4.30 3.11
CA SER A 48 -15.66 3.71 4.43
C SER A 48 -15.84 2.19 4.33
N LYS A 49 -16.57 1.73 3.32
CA LYS A 49 -16.72 0.30 3.03
C LYS A 49 -15.43 -0.31 2.54
N TYR A 50 -14.74 0.34 1.59
CA TYR A 50 -13.44 -0.11 1.10
C TYR A 50 -12.43 -0.23 2.24
N ASN A 51 -12.42 0.75 3.14
CA ASN A 51 -11.56 0.74 4.30
C ASN A 51 -11.86 -0.43 5.26
N THR A 52 -13.14 -0.75 5.45
CA THR A 52 -13.57 -1.81 6.39
C THR A 52 -13.38 -3.21 5.81
N VAL A 53 -13.70 -3.40 4.53
CA VAL A 53 -13.70 -4.70 3.85
C VAL A 53 -12.30 -5.12 3.42
N LEU A 54 -11.46 -4.16 3.01
CA LEU A 54 -10.15 -4.45 2.44
C LEU A 54 -9.00 -3.84 3.24
N VAL A 55 -8.98 -2.51 3.41
CA VAL A 55 -7.79 -1.81 3.95
C VAL A 55 -7.46 -2.28 5.37
N THR A 56 -8.46 -2.32 6.25
CA THR A 56 -8.27 -2.67 7.67
C THR A 56 -7.83 -4.13 7.83
N PRO A 57 -8.46 -5.12 7.16
CA PRO A 57 -7.99 -6.50 7.18
C PRO A 57 -6.57 -6.68 6.63
N VAL A 58 -6.23 -6.04 5.50
CA VAL A 58 -4.88 -6.11 4.92
C VAL A 58 -3.86 -5.45 5.83
N TRP A 59 -4.18 -4.31 6.44
CA TRP A 59 -3.30 -3.70 7.43
C TRP A 59 -3.06 -4.61 8.63
N ALA A 60 -4.13 -5.18 9.19
CA ALA A 60 -4.05 -6.05 10.36
C ALA A 60 -3.16 -7.28 10.10
N SER A 61 -3.25 -7.88 8.91
CA SER A 61 -2.45 -9.06 8.55
C SER A 61 -0.96 -8.74 8.36
N ILE A 62 -0.63 -7.55 7.83
CA ILE A 62 0.76 -7.19 7.57
C ILE A 62 1.42 -6.44 8.73
N LYS A 63 0.65 -5.84 9.64
CA LYS A 63 1.16 -5.03 10.76
C LYS A 63 2.19 -5.81 11.60
N ALA A 64 1.92 -7.09 11.86
CA ALA A 64 2.84 -7.95 12.60
C ALA A 64 4.16 -8.20 11.84
N GLN A 65 4.10 -8.26 10.50
CA GLN A 65 5.24 -8.55 9.64
C GLN A 65 6.18 -7.34 9.57
N ILE A 66 5.63 -6.13 9.46
CA ILE A 66 6.41 -4.90 9.28
C ILE A 66 6.93 -4.27 10.58
N GLY A 67 6.61 -4.84 11.75
CA GLY A 67 7.09 -4.38 13.06
C GLY A 67 8.60 -4.09 13.12
N PRO A 68 9.48 -4.93 12.54
CA PRO A 68 10.93 -4.66 12.49
C PRO A 68 11.34 -3.39 11.73
N VAL A 69 10.46 -2.84 10.88
CA VAL A 69 10.71 -1.62 10.08
C VAL A 69 10.14 -0.37 10.76
N GLU A 70 9.26 -0.52 11.74
CA GLU A 70 8.55 0.60 12.39
C GLU A 70 9.51 1.65 12.99
N GLY A 71 10.59 1.21 13.64
CA GLY A 71 11.59 2.11 14.19
C GLY A 71 12.36 2.90 13.13
N LEU A 72 12.61 2.30 11.96
CA LEU A 72 13.25 2.98 10.83
C LEU A 72 12.29 3.97 10.17
N ALA A 73 11.03 3.57 9.99
CA ALA A 73 9.98 4.40 9.42
C ALA A 73 9.73 5.67 10.26
N LYS A 74 9.62 5.52 11.59
CA LYS A 74 9.50 6.65 12.52
C LYS A 74 10.65 7.65 12.38
N LYS A 75 11.89 7.17 12.28
CA LYS A 75 13.08 8.03 12.08
C LYS A 75 13.09 8.74 10.72
N ALA A 76 12.47 8.14 9.70
CA ALA A 76 12.30 8.71 8.38
C ALA A 76 11.06 9.61 8.25
N GLY A 77 10.27 9.79 9.32
CA GLY A 77 9.01 10.53 9.28
C GLY A 77 7.92 9.85 8.44
N ILE A 78 7.97 8.53 8.33
CA ILE A 78 7.00 7.71 7.60
C ILE A 78 6.04 7.07 8.60
N ASP A 79 4.74 7.35 8.42
CA ASP A 79 3.67 6.57 9.02
C ASP A 79 3.32 5.38 8.11
N LEU A 80 3.72 4.17 8.55
CA LEU A 80 3.52 2.95 7.76
C LEU A 80 2.04 2.65 7.51
N GLN A 81 1.17 2.93 8.47
CA GLN A 81 -0.26 2.65 8.34
C GLN A 81 -0.89 3.60 7.33
N ASP A 82 -0.60 4.89 7.45
CA ASP A 82 -1.08 5.91 6.51
C ASP A 82 -0.58 5.64 5.08
N ARG A 83 0.71 5.30 4.92
CA ARG A 83 1.27 5.01 3.58
C ARG A 83 0.68 3.76 2.96
N LEU A 84 0.49 2.69 3.73
CA LEU A 84 -0.17 1.50 3.21
C LEU A 84 -1.62 1.79 2.84
N THR A 85 -2.35 2.47 3.72
CA THR A 85 -3.75 2.86 3.49
C THR A 85 -3.88 3.62 2.17
N LYS A 86 -3.08 4.69 2.00
CA LYS A 86 -3.01 5.44 0.74
C LYS A 86 -2.65 4.56 -0.45
N GLY A 87 -1.69 3.65 -0.28
CA GLY A 87 -1.31 2.70 -1.32
C GLY A 87 -2.45 1.78 -1.76
N LEU A 88 -3.27 1.30 -0.82
CA LEU A 88 -4.44 0.47 -1.12
C LEU A 88 -5.56 1.27 -1.80
N PHE A 89 -5.75 2.54 -1.41
CA PHE A 89 -6.63 3.44 -2.16
C PHE A 89 -6.10 3.72 -3.58
N ASN A 90 -4.80 3.87 -3.79
CA ASN A 90 -4.25 3.96 -5.15
C ASN A 90 -4.52 2.69 -5.97
N VAL A 91 -4.46 1.50 -5.36
CA VAL A 91 -4.83 0.25 -6.04
C VAL A 91 -6.28 0.28 -6.49
N ARG A 92 -7.17 0.79 -5.63
CA ARG A 92 -8.58 0.99 -5.99
C ARG A 92 -8.74 1.87 -7.21
N ASP A 93 -8.06 3.01 -7.21
CA ASP A 93 -8.27 4.06 -8.20
C ASP A 93 -7.56 3.73 -9.52
N GLU A 94 -6.43 2.99 -9.48
CA GLU A 94 -5.60 2.70 -10.66
C GLU A 94 -5.80 1.29 -11.24
N LEU A 95 -6.10 0.30 -10.39
CA LEU A 95 -6.06 -1.13 -10.77
C LEU A 95 -7.42 -1.83 -10.67
N ILE A 96 -8.44 -1.18 -10.12
CA ILE A 96 -9.80 -1.70 -10.06
C ILE A 96 -10.69 -0.90 -11.02
N VAL A 97 -11.36 -1.59 -11.92
CA VAL A 97 -12.29 -1.00 -12.89
C VAL A 97 -13.70 -1.42 -12.52
N VAL A 98 -14.58 -0.45 -12.34
CA VAL A 98 -16.02 -0.70 -12.14
C VAL A 98 -16.72 -0.57 -13.49
N GLU A 99 -17.28 -1.68 -13.98
CA GLU A 99 -18.06 -1.73 -15.23
C GLU A 99 -19.50 -2.15 -14.90
N GLY A 100 -20.40 -1.17 -14.84
CA GLY A 100 -21.80 -1.38 -14.48
C GLY A 100 -21.92 -1.95 -13.06
N GLU A 101 -22.43 -3.18 -12.96
CA GLU A 101 -22.61 -3.91 -11.70
C GLU A 101 -21.44 -4.86 -11.36
N SER A 102 -20.37 -4.82 -12.14
CA SER A 102 -19.23 -5.73 -11.97
C SER A 102 -17.93 -4.99 -11.62
N VAL A 103 -17.10 -5.65 -10.82
CA VAL A 103 -15.74 -5.22 -10.51
C VAL A 103 -14.77 -6.06 -11.33
N LYS A 104 -13.89 -5.40 -12.09
CA LYS A 104 -12.81 -6.03 -12.84
C LYS A 104 -11.47 -5.54 -12.33
N LEU A 105 -10.49 -6.42 -12.36
CA LEU A 105 -9.10 -6.06 -12.09
C LEU A 105 -8.40 -5.73 -13.40
N HIS A 106 -7.51 -4.75 -13.38
CA HIS A 106 -6.65 -4.43 -14.52
C HIS A 106 -5.87 -5.68 -14.98
N GLN A 107 -5.61 -5.82 -16.28
CA GLN A 107 -4.93 -7.01 -16.84
C GLN A 107 -3.57 -7.31 -16.16
N ASP A 108 -2.83 -6.25 -15.81
CA ASP A 108 -1.53 -6.33 -15.10
C ASP A 108 -1.66 -6.26 -13.56
N PHE A 109 -2.83 -6.52 -12.99
CA PHE A 109 -3.10 -6.31 -11.55
C PHE A 109 -2.03 -6.96 -10.66
N ASN A 110 -1.72 -8.24 -10.89
CA ASN A 110 -0.76 -8.97 -10.07
C ASN A 110 0.65 -8.38 -10.11
N ALA A 111 1.05 -7.83 -11.27
CA ALA A 111 2.35 -7.21 -11.47
C ALA A 111 2.41 -5.79 -10.91
N LYS A 112 1.29 -5.05 -10.94
CA LYS A 112 1.21 -3.65 -10.50
C LYS A 112 0.78 -3.48 -9.04
N LEU A 113 0.17 -4.49 -8.41
CA LEU A 113 -0.37 -4.40 -7.04
C LEU A 113 0.65 -3.85 -6.04
N VAL A 114 1.77 -4.56 -5.86
CA VAL A 114 2.81 -4.14 -4.92
C VAL A 114 3.45 -2.81 -5.33
N PRO A 115 3.84 -2.58 -6.61
CA PRO A 115 4.35 -1.28 -7.05
C PRO A 115 3.41 -0.09 -6.77
N THR A 116 2.11 -0.23 -7.03
CA THR A 116 1.11 0.84 -6.79
C THR A 116 1.02 1.18 -5.31
N ILE A 117 1.04 0.18 -4.42
CA ILE A 117 1.07 0.41 -2.97
C ILE A 117 2.39 1.09 -2.55
N MET A 118 3.53 0.61 -3.05
CA MET A 118 4.85 1.15 -2.68
C MET A 118 5.07 2.58 -3.18
N ASN A 119 4.34 3.02 -4.20
CA ASN A 119 4.37 4.42 -4.65
C ASN A 119 3.96 5.39 -3.53
N ALA A 120 3.02 5.00 -2.65
CA ALA A 120 2.58 5.81 -1.53
C ALA A 120 3.67 6.03 -0.46
N PHE A 121 4.71 5.20 -0.42
CA PHE A 121 5.85 5.33 0.50
C PHE A 121 6.94 6.27 -0.03
N LYS A 122 6.89 6.62 -1.32
CA LYS A 122 7.86 7.53 -1.97
C LYS A 122 7.43 8.99 -1.87
N ASN A 123 6.13 9.24 -1.90
CA ASN A 123 5.52 10.57 -1.73
C ASN A 123 5.34 10.90 -0.24
#